data_AF-A0A7Y3NGY9-F1
#
_entry.id   AF-A0A7Y3NGY9-F1
#
_cell.length_a   1.000
_cell.length_b   1.000
_cell.length_c   1.000
_cell.angle_alpha   90.00
_cell.angle_beta   90.00
_cell.angle_gamma   90.00
#
_symmetry.space_group_name_H-M   'P 1'
#
loop_
_entity.id
_entity.type
_entity.pdbx_description
1 polymer ?
#
loop_
_entity_poly.entity_id
_entity_poly.type
_entity_poly.pdbx_seq_one_letter_code
_entity_poly.pdbx_strand_id
1 'polypeptide(L)'
;MDKIASFQVDHLRLRRGIFVSRIDSVGPSDLTTFDVRLKEPNNEPVVDVPALHTLEHLGATFLRSHPVWGPRTVYFGPMGCRTGLY
;
A
#
# COMPACT_ATOMS: atom_id res chain seq x y z
N MET A 1 6.21 11.87 -20.04
CA MET A 1 5.14 11.48 -19.10
C MET A 1 5.75 11.51 -17.71
N ASP A 2 5.15 12.25 -16.81
CA ASP A 2 5.60 12.29 -15.43
C ASP A 2 5.39 10.92 -14.80
N LYS A 3 6.47 10.35 -14.24
CA LYS A 3 6.41 9.05 -13.60
C LYS A 3 5.76 9.21 -12.24
N ILE A 4 4.73 8.41 -11.97
CA ILE A 4 4.17 8.29 -10.61
C ILE A 4 5.23 7.73 -9.65
N ALA A 5 5.14 8.05 -8.37
CA ALA A 5 6.17 7.73 -7.37
C ALA A 5 6.62 6.25 -7.39
N SER A 6 5.68 5.31 -7.55
CA SER A 6 6.02 3.88 -7.62
C SER A 6 6.94 3.55 -8.80
N PHE A 7 6.83 4.22 -9.95
CA PHE A 7 7.66 3.95 -11.13
C PHE A 7 9.09 4.49 -11.02
N GLN A 8 9.40 5.21 -9.94
CA GLN A 8 10.74 5.68 -9.63
C GLN A 8 11.49 4.74 -8.68
N VAL A 9 10.82 3.72 -8.13
CA VAL A 9 11.41 2.72 -7.22
C VAL A 9 12.11 1.62 -8.01
N ASP A 10 13.33 1.24 -7.58
CA ASP A 10 14.04 0.07 -8.08
C ASP A 10 13.44 -1.23 -7.51
N HIS A 11 12.52 -1.82 -8.27
CA HIS A 11 11.82 -3.06 -7.88
C HIS A 11 12.72 -4.29 -7.88
N LEU A 12 13.92 -4.24 -8.47
CA LEU A 12 14.89 -5.35 -8.41
C LEU A 12 15.57 -5.42 -7.03
N ARG A 13 15.54 -4.32 -6.27
CA ARG A 13 16.15 -4.21 -4.94
C ARG A 13 15.13 -4.06 -3.81
N LEU A 14 13.87 -3.82 -4.13
CA LEU A 14 12.80 -3.66 -3.15
C LEU A 14 12.51 -4.98 -2.41
N ARG A 15 12.49 -4.92 -1.08
CA ARG A 15 12.19 -6.05 -0.20
C ARG A 15 10.79 -5.92 0.41
N ARG A 16 10.33 -6.98 1.07
CA ARG A 16 9.13 -6.94 1.92
C ARG A 16 9.31 -5.92 3.05
N GLY A 17 8.25 -5.20 3.41
CA GLY A 17 8.32 -4.15 4.42
C GLY A 17 7.21 -3.12 4.28
N ILE A 18 7.31 -2.06 5.08
CA ILE A 18 6.40 -0.90 5.02
C ILE A 18 7.25 0.33 4.74
N PHE A 19 6.93 1.05 3.68
CA PHE A 19 7.69 2.22 3.23
C PHE A 19 6.76 3.41 3.02
N VAL A 20 7.27 4.63 3.19
CA VAL A 20 6.56 5.82 2.70
C VAL A 20 6.69 5.84 1.18
N SER A 21 5.58 5.68 0.48
CA SER A 21 5.56 5.70 -0.99
C SER A 21 5.57 7.13 -1.52
N ARG A 22 4.73 7.99 -0.92
CA ARG A 22 4.67 9.43 -1.22
C ARG A 22 3.99 10.19 -0.10
N ILE A 23 4.22 11.49 -0.08
CA ILE A 23 3.53 12.46 0.76
C ILE A 23 2.93 13.49 -0.18
N ASP A 24 1.61 13.61 -0.16
CA ASP A 24 0.85 14.58 -0.96
C ASP A 24 0.32 15.68 -0.03
N SER A 25 0.70 16.93 -0.25
CA SER A 25 0.14 18.04 0.54
C SER A 25 -1.27 18.40 0.07
N VAL A 26 -2.23 18.35 0.98
CA VAL A 26 -3.65 18.62 0.77
C VAL A 26 -4.07 19.77 1.68
N GLY A 27 -4.03 20.99 1.16
CA GLY A 27 -4.30 22.21 1.93
C GLY A 27 -3.29 22.37 3.07
N PRO A 28 -3.74 22.49 4.34
CA PRO A 28 -2.84 22.62 5.50
C PRO A 28 -2.35 21.28 6.06
N SER A 29 -2.67 20.14 5.44
CA SER A 29 -2.36 18.79 5.94
C SER A 29 -1.62 17.97 4.90
N ASP A 30 -0.88 16.96 5.34
CA ASP A 30 -0.21 16.02 4.46
C ASP A 30 -0.91 14.65 4.47
N LEU A 31 -1.11 14.10 3.28
CA LEU A 31 -1.57 12.73 3.07
C LEU A 31 -0.35 11.84 2.79
N THR A 32 -0.07 10.92 3.71
CA THR A 32 1.00 9.93 3.54
C THR A 32 0.43 8.64 2.97
N THR A 33 0.97 8.20 1.83
CA THR A 33 0.67 6.88 1.25
C THR A 33 1.79 5.91 1.64
N PHE A 34 1.44 4.75 2.19
CA PHE A 34 2.41 3.72 2.59
C PHE A 34 2.40 2.55 1.61
N ASP A 35 3.56 2.13 1.11
CA ASP A 35 3.72 0.86 0.42
C ASP A 35 3.87 -0.27 1.45
N VAL A 36 2.82 -1.10 1.58
CA VAL A 36 2.83 -2.30 2.40
C VAL A 36 3.19 -3.50 1.51
N ARG A 37 4.48 -3.83 1.45
CA ARG A 37 5.05 -4.83 0.55
C ARG A 37 5.04 -6.22 1.18
N LEU A 38 4.19 -7.11 0.67
CA LEU A 38 4.03 -8.48 1.16
C LEU A 38 4.91 -9.50 0.44
N LYS A 39 5.21 -9.24 -0.84
CA LYS A 39 6.01 -10.11 -1.71
C LYS A 39 7.15 -9.33 -2.34
N GLU A 40 8.31 -9.96 -2.49
CA GLU A 40 9.40 -9.39 -3.28
C GLU A 40 8.98 -9.30 -4.75
N PRO A 41 9.03 -8.12 -5.39
CA PRO A 41 8.66 -7.97 -6.78
C PRO A 41 9.47 -8.90 -7.69
N ASN A 42 8.77 -9.63 -8.56
CA ASN A 42 9.36 -10.53 -9.57
C ASN A 42 10.20 -11.70 -9.06
N ASN A 43 10.36 -11.88 -7.75
CA ASN A 43 11.12 -12.97 -7.15
C ASN A 43 10.23 -13.99 -6.44
N GLU A 44 9.00 -13.61 -6.09
CA GLU A 44 8.07 -14.46 -5.35
C GLU A 44 6.73 -14.57 -6.05
N PRO A 45 5.99 -15.69 -5.85
CA PRO A 45 4.61 -15.77 -6.28
C PRO A 45 3.81 -14.61 -5.69
N VAL A 46 3.05 -13.95 -6.55
CA VAL A 46 2.09 -12.92 -6.17
C VAL A 46 1.06 -13.48 -5.18
N VAL A 47 0.42 -12.58 -4.43
CA VAL A 47 -0.72 -12.96 -3.58
C VAL A 47 -1.88 -13.38 -4.48
N ASP A 48 -2.45 -14.55 -4.18
CA ASP A 48 -3.66 -15.04 -4.86
C ASP A 48 -4.83 -14.06 -4.68
N VAL A 49 -5.72 -13.97 -5.67
CA VAL A 49 -6.77 -12.94 -5.70
C VAL A 49 -7.75 -13.10 -4.53
N PRO A 50 -8.34 -14.29 -4.26
CA PRO A 50 -9.11 -14.54 -3.05
C PRO A 50 -8.42 -14.12 -1.74
N ALA A 51 -7.13 -14.44 -1.59
CA ALA A 51 -6.37 -14.08 -0.40
C ALA A 51 -6.17 -12.56 -0.29
N LEU A 52 -5.82 -11.90 -1.40
CA LEU A 52 -5.60 -10.45 -1.44
C LEU A 52 -6.89 -9.67 -1.18
N HIS A 53 -8.01 -10.13 -1.74
CA HIS A 53 -9.34 -9.57 -1.49
C HIS A 53 -9.79 -9.77 -0.03
N THR A 54 -9.47 -10.92 0.56
CA THR A 54 -9.72 -11.14 2.00
C THR A 54 -8.89 -10.17 2.86
N LEU A 55 -7.62 -9.96 2.53
CA LEU A 55 -6.76 -8.99 3.21
C LEU A 55 -7.26 -7.55 3.08
N GLU A 56 -7.77 -7.16 1.91
CA GLU A 56 -8.41 -5.86 1.69
C GLU A 56 -9.58 -5.65 2.66
N HIS A 57 -10.53 -6.59 2.72
CA HIS A 57 -11.68 -6.49 3.62
C HIS A 57 -11.27 -6.44 5.10
N LEU A 58 -10.36 -7.30 5.53
CA LEU A 58 -9.90 -7.35 6.92
C LEU A 58 -9.15 -6.08 7.31
N GLY A 59 -8.21 -5.63 6.47
CA GLY A 59 -7.38 -4.47 6.74
C GLY A 59 -8.18 -3.17 6.71
N ALA A 60 -9.06 -2.99 5.71
CA ALA A 60 -9.93 -1.82 5.64
C ALA A 60 -10.86 -1.74 6.86
N THR A 61 -11.45 -2.87 7.27
CA THR A 61 -12.30 -2.94 8.47
C THR A 61 -11.50 -2.61 9.73
N PHE A 62 -10.35 -3.25 9.93
CA PHE A 62 -9.52 -3.04 11.10
C PHE A 62 -9.05 -1.59 11.23
N LEU A 63 -8.49 -1.01 10.16
CA LEU A 63 -7.94 0.35 10.19
C LEU A 63 -9.03 1.39 10.38
N ARG A 64 -10.16 1.27 9.68
CA ARG A 64 -11.25 2.26 9.75
C ARG A 64 -12.03 2.18 11.07
N SER A 65 -12.03 1.02 11.74
CA SER A 65 -12.63 0.86 13.07
C SER A 65 -11.67 1.13 14.24
N HIS A 66 -10.37 1.35 13.98
CA HIS A 66 -9.39 1.57 15.04
C HIS A 66 -9.57 2.95 15.70
N PRO A 67 -9.57 3.08 17.04
CA PRO A 67 -9.88 4.34 17.73
C PRO A 67 -8.92 5.49 17.39
N VAL A 68 -7.66 5.17 17.09
CA VAL A 68 -6.62 6.17 16.75
C VAL A 68 -6.47 6.37 15.24
N TRP A 69 -6.67 5.32 14.45
CA TRP A 69 -6.33 5.32 13.02
C TRP A 69 -7.56 5.50 12.13
N GLY A 70 -8.76 5.14 12.59
CA GLY A 70 -10.00 5.29 11.84
C GLY A 70 -10.22 6.71 11.30
N PRO A 71 -10.06 7.77 12.11
CA PRO A 71 -10.15 9.16 11.63
C PRO A 71 -9.03 9.59 10.67
N ARG A 72 -7.94 8.82 10.57
CA ARG A 72 -6.74 9.14 9.78
C ARG A 72 -6.59 8.27 8.52
N THR A 73 -7.30 7.15 8.43
CA THR A 73 -7.23 6.23 7.30
C THR A 73 -8.20 6.65 6.20
N VAL A 74 -7.64 7.04 5.05
CA VAL A 74 -8.43 7.40 3.86
C VAL A 74 -8.80 6.16 3.04
N TYR A 75 -7.81 5.28 2.82
CA TYR A 75 -7.91 4.12 1.95
C TYR A 75 -7.01 2.98 2.47
N PHE A 76 -7.38 1.74 2.17
CA PHE A 76 -6.53 0.56 2.29
C PHE A 76 -6.95 -0.42 1.21
N GLY A 77 -6.04 -0.79 0.30
CA GLY A 77 -6.41 -1.71 -0.77
C GLY A 77 -5.26 -2.19 -1.64
N PRO A 78 -5.55 -3.15 -2.54
CA PRO A 78 -4.53 -3.94 -3.19
C PRO A 78 -3.84 -3.21 -4.35
N MET A 79 -2.54 -3.45 -4.50
CA MET A 79 -1.84 -3.08 -5.73
C MET A 79 -2.19 -4.05 -6.86
N GLY A 80 -2.36 -3.54 -8.08
CA GLY A 80 -2.65 -4.38 -9.26
C GLY A 80 -1.55 -5.40 -9.60
N CYS A 81 -0.31 -5.16 -9.19
CA CYS A 81 0.79 -6.13 -9.31
C CYS A 81 0.71 -7.29 -8.30
N ARG A 82 -0.25 -7.24 -7.36
CA ARG A 82 -0.55 -8.29 -6.36
C ARG A 82 0.61 -8.66 -5.44
N THR A 83 1.54 -7.73 -5.20
CA THR A 83 2.68 -7.94 -4.28
C THR A 83 2.60 -7.11 -3.01
N GLY A 84 1.54 -6.30 -2.84
CA GLY A 84 1.37 -5.42 -1.69
C GLY A 84 0.05 -4.66 -1.71
N LEU A 85 -0.09 -3.73 -0.76
CA LEU A 85 -1.24 -2.85 -0.57
C LEU A 85 -0.78 -1.41 -0.37
N TYR A 86 -1.68 -0.45 -0.62
CA TYR A 86 -1.55 0.95 -0.23
C TYR A 86 -2.56 1.29 0.86
#